data_AF-A0A1M3IJG7-F1
#
_entry.id   AF-A0A1M3IJG7-F1
#
_cell.length_a   1.000
_cell.length_b   1.000
_cell.length_c   1.000
_cell.angle_alpha   90.00
_cell.angle_beta   90.00
_cell.angle_gamma   90.00
#
_symmetry.space_group_name_H-M   'P 1'
#
loop_
_entity.id
_entity.type
_entity.pdbx_description
1 polymer ?
#
loop_
_entity_poly.entity_id
_entity_poly.type
_entity_poly.pdbx_seq_one_letter_code
_entity_poly.pdbx_strand_id
1 'polypeptide(L)'
;MAETRIRLDKQIQKASKVNQFPLSDANGELQYADLNGVIKAGETLTRLDSVEIVGGDLIIKYTAEDGQQQVRSTKLQINQTDINVADAKLENPSAGVYRLLLTETDGTTYPVDLSALLAVVTSNTNYITLSGNGTPGTPLRADPTTAFFNLIPKVLDNLNDCTVTNALIDEQAAKPGDVVLVWDRDMKQWVPRSSSSMDNYREITETFPDLRAGNIAPLQYRINQLVPQSIKVFRNGLRQLLGVDYTLGRQGEPDTNEIVFSVPFKDSYPETIIVDYRPLPNAVLA
;
A
#
# COMPACT_ATOMS: atom_id res chain seq x y z
N MET A 1 14.57 26.81 -37.72
CA MET A 1 15.32 25.56 -37.93
C MET A 1 14.40 24.43 -37.52
N ALA A 2 14.14 23.48 -38.42
CA ALA A 2 13.21 22.38 -38.14
C ALA A 2 13.90 21.36 -37.22
N GLU A 3 13.27 21.03 -36.09
CA GLU A 3 13.75 20.01 -35.15
C GLU A 3 13.56 18.62 -35.79
N THR A 4 14.63 17.99 -36.22
CA THR A 4 14.61 16.57 -36.64
C THR A 4 14.55 15.70 -35.39
N ARG A 5 13.34 15.34 -34.95
CA ARG A 5 13.13 14.39 -33.85
C ARG A 5 13.29 12.97 -34.39
N ILE A 6 14.35 12.27 -33.97
CA ILE A 6 14.54 10.85 -34.27
C ILE A 6 13.56 10.06 -33.40
N ARG A 7 12.42 9.64 -33.98
CA ARG A 7 11.49 8.74 -33.31
C ARG A 7 11.89 7.28 -33.61
N LEU A 8 11.99 6.47 -32.57
CA LEU A 8 12.13 5.01 -32.64
C LEU A 8 10.82 4.29 -33.06
N ASP A 9 9.78 5.02 -33.46
CA ASP A 9 8.42 4.49 -33.67
C ASP A 9 8.18 3.86 -35.06
N LYS A 10 9.15 3.90 -35.97
CA LYS A 10 9.05 3.17 -37.24
C LYS A 10 9.44 1.72 -37.03
N GLN A 11 8.42 0.94 -36.64
CA GLN A 11 8.33 -0.52 -36.75
C GLN A 11 9.17 -1.07 -37.90
N ILE A 12 9.78 -2.24 -37.74
CA ILE A 12 10.45 -3.00 -38.82
C ILE A 12 9.50 -3.07 -40.04
N GLN A 13 9.65 -2.16 -41.01
CA GLN A 13 8.73 -2.07 -42.14
C GLN A 13 9.18 -3.05 -43.21
N LYS A 14 8.25 -3.88 -43.68
CA LYS A 14 8.51 -4.87 -44.72
C LYS A 14 8.92 -4.17 -46.02
N ALA A 15 9.96 -4.68 -46.68
CA ALA A 15 10.43 -4.12 -47.95
C ALA A 15 9.30 -4.01 -48.99
N SER A 16 9.35 -2.97 -49.83
CA SER A 16 8.28 -2.68 -50.80
C SER A 16 8.16 -3.73 -51.91
N LYS A 17 9.23 -4.49 -52.16
CA LYS A 17 9.34 -5.58 -53.14
C LYS A 17 10.22 -6.70 -52.60
N VAL A 18 10.12 -7.88 -53.23
CA VAL A 18 11.05 -9.00 -53.02
C VAL A 18 12.46 -8.54 -53.38
N ASN A 19 13.47 -8.96 -52.62
CA ASN A 19 14.89 -8.62 -52.82
C ASN A 19 15.25 -7.15 -52.57
N GLN A 20 14.55 -6.47 -51.65
CA GLN A 20 14.95 -5.14 -51.18
C GLN A 20 15.17 -5.12 -49.67
N PHE A 21 16.09 -4.27 -49.23
CA PHE A 21 16.26 -3.94 -47.81
C PHE A 21 15.79 -2.49 -47.53
N PRO A 22 14.91 -2.28 -46.54
CA PRO A 22 14.51 -0.95 -46.12
C PRO A 22 15.66 -0.27 -45.37
N LEU A 23 15.90 1.00 -45.68
CA LEU A 23 16.87 1.88 -45.05
C LEU A 23 16.17 3.18 -44.65
N SER A 24 16.72 3.92 -43.69
CA SER A 24 16.25 5.28 -43.39
C SER A 24 17.37 6.26 -43.74
N ASP A 25 17.03 7.34 -44.44
CA ASP A 25 17.99 8.42 -44.69
C ASP A 25 18.11 9.39 -43.50
N ALA A 26 18.97 10.39 -43.64
CA ALA A 26 19.23 11.41 -42.62
C ALA A 26 17.99 12.25 -42.23
N ASN A 27 16.95 12.27 -43.07
CA ASN A 27 15.68 12.95 -42.78
C ASN A 27 14.64 11.98 -42.18
N GLY A 28 15.02 10.72 -41.96
CA GLY A 28 14.12 9.66 -41.49
C GLY A 28 13.12 9.20 -42.55
N GLU A 29 13.35 9.52 -43.83
CA GLU A 29 12.54 8.97 -44.92
C GLU A 29 13.01 7.55 -45.26
N LEU A 30 12.05 6.69 -45.61
CA LEU A 30 12.34 5.30 -45.95
C LEU A 30 12.88 5.23 -47.37
N GLN A 31 14.07 4.68 -47.50
CA GLN A 31 14.73 4.33 -48.75
C GLN A 31 14.78 2.81 -48.90
N TYR A 32 15.01 2.32 -50.12
CA TYR A 32 15.09 0.88 -50.39
C TYR A 32 16.35 0.56 -51.21
N ALA A 33 17.20 -0.32 -50.68
CA ALA A 33 18.34 -0.86 -51.42
C ALA A 33 17.92 -2.11 -52.18
N ASP A 34 18.21 -2.17 -53.48
CA ASP A 34 17.97 -3.34 -54.31
C ASP A 34 19.12 -4.35 -54.17
N LEU A 35 18.76 -5.63 -53.98
CA LEU A 35 19.70 -6.75 -53.95
C LEU A 35 19.97 -7.33 -55.34
N ASN A 36 19.19 -6.94 -56.35
CA ASN A 36 19.38 -7.34 -57.74
C ASN A 36 20.71 -6.76 -58.24
N GLY A 37 21.76 -7.60 -58.26
CA GLY A 37 23.13 -7.24 -58.63
C GLY A 37 24.19 -7.66 -57.61
N VAL A 38 23.80 -7.95 -56.36
CA VAL A 38 24.72 -8.39 -55.30
C VAL A 38 24.83 -9.92 -55.24
N ILE A 39 23.70 -10.60 -55.37
CA ILE A 39 23.62 -12.06 -55.50
C ILE A 39 23.42 -12.36 -56.99
N LYS A 40 24.27 -13.20 -57.59
CA LYS A 40 24.13 -13.58 -59.00
C LYS A 40 22.80 -14.28 -59.21
N ALA A 41 22.07 -13.89 -60.26
CA ALA A 41 20.87 -14.62 -60.66
C ALA A 41 21.22 -16.09 -60.96
N GLY A 42 20.63 -17.01 -60.21
CA GLY A 42 20.88 -18.46 -60.32
C GLY A 42 21.76 -19.07 -59.23
N GLU A 43 22.29 -18.30 -58.28
CA GLU A 43 23.02 -18.83 -57.12
C GLU A 43 22.05 -19.14 -55.97
N THR A 44 22.08 -20.37 -55.46
CA THR A 44 21.24 -20.77 -54.31
C THR A 44 21.94 -20.36 -53.01
N LEU A 45 21.36 -19.39 -52.31
CA LEU A 45 21.82 -18.99 -50.99
C LEU A 45 21.36 -20.01 -49.95
N THR A 46 22.31 -20.67 -49.28
CA THR A 46 21.99 -21.66 -48.24
C THR A 46 21.91 -21.01 -46.86
N ARG A 47 22.75 -20.00 -46.57
CA ARG A 47 22.70 -19.24 -45.32
C ARG A 47 23.12 -17.79 -45.54
N LEU A 48 22.35 -16.84 -45.00
CA LEU A 48 22.75 -15.44 -44.91
C LEU A 48 23.56 -15.26 -43.61
N ASP A 49 24.81 -14.84 -43.71
CA ASP A 49 25.69 -14.68 -42.55
C ASP A 49 25.60 -13.26 -41.98
N SER A 50 25.71 -12.23 -42.82
CA SER A 50 25.50 -10.83 -42.41
C SER A 50 25.12 -9.90 -43.55
N VAL A 51 24.48 -8.78 -43.18
CA VAL A 51 24.21 -7.63 -44.05
C VAL A 51 24.67 -6.40 -43.29
N GLU A 52 25.66 -5.69 -43.82
CA GLU A 52 26.36 -4.60 -43.15
C GLU A 52 26.47 -3.40 -44.10
N ILE A 53 26.54 -2.18 -43.55
CA ILE A 53 26.88 -0.97 -44.30
C ILE A 53 28.25 -0.54 -43.83
N VAL A 54 29.21 -0.45 -44.74
CA VAL A 54 30.59 -0.04 -44.42
C VAL A 54 31.07 0.96 -45.47
N GLY A 55 31.36 2.19 -45.04
CA GLY A 55 31.98 3.20 -45.90
C GLY A 55 31.19 3.55 -47.17
N GLY A 56 29.86 3.55 -47.12
CA GLY A 56 29.02 3.83 -48.28
C GLY A 56 28.48 2.59 -49.01
N ASP A 57 29.00 1.41 -48.70
CA ASP A 57 28.69 0.17 -49.42
C ASP A 57 27.78 -0.76 -48.60
N LEU A 58 26.79 -1.34 -49.27
CA LEU A 58 26.03 -2.48 -48.74
C LEU A 58 26.85 -3.74 -48.96
N ILE A 59 27.34 -4.33 -47.87
CA ILE A 59 28.10 -5.58 -47.87
C ILE A 59 27.18 -6.72 -47.41
N ILE A 60 27.15 -7.79 -48.19
CA ILE A 60 26.41 -9.01 -47.88
C ILE A 60 27.40 -10.17 -47.80
N LYS A 61 27.39 -10.85 -46.66
CA LYS A 61 28.14 -12.08 -46.41
C LYS A 61 27.16 -13.24 -46.36
N TYR A 62 27.39 -14.29 -47.16
CA TYR A 62 26.52 -15.45 -47.20
C TYR A 62 27.30 -16.72 -47.49
N THR A 63 26.78 -17.87 -47.08
CA THR A 63 27.31 -19.20 -47.42
C THR A 63 26.52 -19.76 -48.60
N ALA A 64 27.21 -20.06 -49.70
CA ALA A 64 26.64 -20.67 -50.89
C ALA A 64 26.45 -22.19 -50.72
N GLU A 65 25.84 -22.84 -51.70
CA GLU A 65 25.58 -24.30 -51.69
C GLU A 65 26.84 -25.17 -51.65
N ASP A 66 27.99 -24.61 -52.04
CA ASP A 66 29.31 -25.26 -51.94
C ASP A 66 29.93 -25.19 -50.53
N GLY A 67 29.22 -24.56 -49.57
CA GLY A 67 29.67 -24.36 -48.20
C GLY A 67 30.70 -23.25 -48.02
N GLN A 68 31.06 -22.52 -49.07
CA GLN A 68 32.02 -21.42 -49.02
C GLN A 68 31.32 -20.09 -48.73
N GLN A 69 32.00 -19.24 -47.94
CA GLN A 69 31.51 -17.88 -47.69
C GLN A 69 31.83 -16.97 -48.88
N GLN A 70 30.80 -16.27 -49.35
CA GLN A 70 30.87 -15.24 -50.35
C GLN A 70 30.70 -13.88 -49.66
N VAL A 71 31.51 -12.90 -50.09
CA VAL A 71 31.37 -11.50 -49.71
C VAL A 71 31.10 -10.69 -50.98
N ARG A 72 30.01 -9.92 -50.97
CA ARG A 72 29.60 -9.08 -52.10
C ARG A 72 29.30 -7.68 -51.60
N SER A 73 29.62 -6.68 -52.40
CA SER A 73 29.42 -5.28 -52.10
C SER A 73 28.71 -4.58 -53.26
N THR A 74 27.81 -3.65 -52.95
CA THR A 74 27.29 -2.68 -53.91
C THR A 74 27.27 -1.28 -53.30
N LYS A 75 27.53 -0.27 -54.12
CA LYS A 75 27.41 1.13 -53.69
C LYS A 75 25.96 1.45 -53.40
N LEU A 76 25.68 1.90 -52.19
CA LEU A 76 24.39 2.47 -51.87
C LEU A 76 24.29 3.84 -52.54
N GLN A 77 23.27 4.03 -53.39
CA GLN A 77 22.98 5.30 -54.05
C GLN A 77 22.21 6.25 -53.12
N ILE A 78 22.58 6.26 -51.84
CA ILE A 78 22.02 7.17 -50.82
C ILE A 78 23.18 7.92 -50.16
N ASN A 79 23.00 9.22 -49.92
CA ASN A 79 23.97 10.00 -49.17
C ASN A 79 23.99 9.48 -47.73
N GLN A 80 25.10 8.89 -47.32
CA GLN A 80 25.30 8.40 -45.96
C GLN A 80 26.06 9.45 -45.16
N THR A 81 25.64 9.65 -43.93
CA THR A 81 26.41 10.38 -42.93
C THR A 81 26.59 9.42 -41.77
N ASP A 82 27.83 9.01 -41.53
CA ASP A 82 28.14 8.16 -40.38
C ASP A 82 27.97 9.01 -39.11
N ILE A 83 27.00 8.64 -38.28
CA ILE A 83 26.79 9.26 -36.96
C ILE A 83 27.74 8.57 -35.99
N ASN A 84 28.90 9.19 -35.76
CA ASN A 84 29.85 8.73 -34.76
C ASN A 84 29.52 9.36 -33.42
N VAL A 85 29.00 8.57 -32.49
CA VAL A 85 28.68 9.03 -31.13
C VAL A 85 29.95 9.08 -30.29
N ALA A 86 30.34 10.28 -29.86
CA ALA A 86 31.48 10.50 -28.97
C ALA A 86 31.10 10.35 -27.49
N ASP A 87 29.89 10.77 -27.12
CA ASP A 87 29.38 10.67 -25.75
C ASP A 87 27.85 10.50 -25.73
N ALA A 88 27.35 9.81 -24.72
CA ALA A 88 25.92 9.57 -24.52
C ALA A 88 25.58 9.74 -23.04
N LYS A 89 24.87 10.83 -22.71
CA LYS A 89 24.60 11.22 -21.32
C LYS A 89 23.12 11.35 -21.05
N LEU A 90 22.68 10.75 -19.93
CA LEU A 90 21.33 10.93 -19.43
C LEU A 90 21.24 12.24 -18.64
N GLU A 91 20.32 13.11 -19.01
CA GLU A 91 20.04 14.37 -18.30
C GLU A 91 18.60 14.43 -17.81
N ASN A 92 18.42 15.04 -16.64
CA ASN A 92 17.12 15.29 -16.02
C ASN A 92 16.94 16.80 -15.81
N PRO A 93 16.68 17.57 -16.89
CA PRO A 93 16.56 19.02 -16.80
C PRO A 93 15.37 19.50 -15.95
N SER A 94 14.34 18.66 -15.76
CA SER A 94 13.15 18.93 -14.95
C SER A 94 12.59 17.64 -14.40
N ALA A 95 12.11 17.63 -13.15
CA ALA A 95 11.58 16.45 -12.45
C ALA A 95 10.64 15.60 -13.33
N GLY A 96 11.14 14.44 -13.80
CA GLY A 96 10.38 13.45 -14.56
C GLY A 96 10.56 13.50 -16.07
N VAL A 97 11.40 14.38 -16.60
CA VAL A 97 11.76 14.40 -18.03
C VAL A 97 13.21 13.96 -18.15
N TYR A 98 13.43 12.68 -18.46
CA TYR A 98 14.75 12.19 -18.83
C TYR A 98 14.97 12.38 -20.33
N ARG A 99 16.13 12.93 -20.69
CA ARG A 99 16.58 13.04 -22.08
C ARG A 99 17.92 12.35 -22.20
N LEU A 100 18.10 11.57 -23.25
CA LEU A 100 19.43 11.10 -23.63
C LEU A 100 20.02 12.15 -24.58
N LEU A 101 21.10 12.81 -24.18
CA LEU A 101 21.87 13.67 -25.07
C LEU A 101 22.94 12.82 -25.74
N LEU A 102 22.85 12.72 -27.06
CA LEU A 102 23.90 12.14 -27.90
C LEU A 102 24.80 13.27 -28.37
N THR A 103 26.10 13.15 -28.14
CA THR A 103 27.11 14.07 -28.69
C THR A 103 27.85 13.35 -29.79
N GLU A 104 27.83 13.90 -31.00
CA GLU A 104 28.60 13.37 -32.13
C GLU A 104 30.07 13.77 -32.03
N THR A 105 30.95 13.11 -32.79
CA THR A 105 32.39 13.39 -32.79
C THR A 105 32.75 14.80 -33.26
N ASP A 106 31.85 15.50 -33.94
CA ASP A 106 32.02 16.91 -34.32
C ASP A 106 31.59 17.89 -33.21
N GLY A 107 31.13 17.38 -32.07
CA GLY A 107 30.69 18.15 -30.91
C GLY A 107 29.23 18.60 -30.97
N THR A 108 28.48 18.27 -32.03
CA THR A 108 27.05 18.55 -32.09
C THR A 108 26.27 17.66 -31.13
N THR A 109 25.26 18.22 -30.47
CA THR A 109 24.42 17.51 -29.49
C THR A 109 22.98 17.39 -29.94
N TYR A 110 22.45 16.17 -29.88
CA TYR A 110 21.08 15.85 -30.24
C TYR A 110 20.33 15.30 -29.03
N PRO A 111 19.27 16.00 -28.56
CA PRO A 111 18.43 15.48 -27.49
C PRO A 111 17.47 14.42 -28.05
N VAL A 112 17.56 13.20 -27.52
CA VAL A 112 16.58 12.14 -27.76
C VAL A 112 15.48 12.24 -26.71
N ASP A 113 14.25 12.44 -27.19
CA ASP A 113 13.06 12.45 -26.35
C ASP A 113 12.69 11.01 -25.96
N LEU A 114 12.92 10.67 -24.70
CA LEU A 114 12.59 9.37 -24.13
C LEU A 114 11.20 9.37 -23.45
N SER A 115 10.38 10.41 -23.64
CA SER A 115 9.04 10.49 -23.04
C SER A 115 8.15 9.29 -23.40
N ALA A 116 8.35 8.68 -24.57
CA ALA A 116 7.65 7.47 -24.98
C ALA A 116 8.10 6.19 -24.22
N LEU A 117 9.35 6.14 -23.74
CA LEU A 117 9.85 5.06 -22.86
C LEU A 117 9.47 5.31 -21.40
N LEU A 118 9.29 6.58 -21.02
CA LEU A 118 8.73 7.03 -19.75
C LEU A 118 7.20 6.96 -19.70
N ALA A 119 6.54 6.57 -20.79
CA ALA A 119 5.20 6.03 -20.73
C ALA A 119 5.27 4.67 -20.03
N VAL A 120 5.56 4.68 -18.72
CA VAL A 120 4.89 3.75 -17.83
C VAL A 120 3.43 3.92 -18.20
N VAL A 121 2.88 2.90 -18.86
CA VAL A 121 1.46 2.81 -19.21
C VAL A 121 0.73 2.70 -17.88
N THR A 122 0.66 3.81 -17.15
CA THR A 122 -0.18 3.99 -15.99
C THR A 122 -1.56 4.31 -16.53
N SER A 123 -2.20 3.34 -17.17
CA SER A 123 -3.62 3.45 -17.41
C SER A 123 -4.29 3.35 -16.04
N ASN A 124 -4.81 4.48 -15.57
CA ASN A 124 -5.76 4.47 -14.48
C ASN A 124 -6.89 3.51 -14.90
N THR A 125 -7.17 2.54 -14.05
CA THR A 125 -8.36 1.71 -14.22
C THR A 125 -9.48 2.34 -13.41
N ASN A 126 -10.71 1.84 -13.58
CA ASN A 126 -11.81 2.24 -12.71
C ASN A 126 -11.49 1.98 -11.22
N TYR A 127 -10.57 1.08 -10.90
CA TYR A 127 -10.30 0.57 -9.56
C TYR A 127 -8.98 1.04 -8.94
N ILE A 128 -8.01 1.43 -9.75
CA ILE A 128 -6.67 1.84 -9.28
C ILE A 128 -6.23 3.06 -10.07
N THR A 129 -5.82 4.09 -9.35
CA THR A 129 -5.12 5.26 -9.88
C THR A 129 -3.63 5.07 -9.65
N LEU A 130 -2.85 5.18 -10.72
CA LEU A 130 -1.39 5.12 -10.66
C LEU A 130 -0.87 6.56 -10.73
N SER A 131 -0.01 6.94 -9.79
CA SER A 131 0.52 8.29 -9.66
C SER A 131 2.04 8.27 -9.41
N GLY A 132 2.70 9.42 -9.60
CA GLY A 132 4.15 9.54 -9.49
C GLY A 132 4.90 9.24 -10.79
N ASN A 133 6.18 9.63 -10.83
CA ASN A 133 7.05 9.51 -12.01
C ASN A 133 8.29 8.63 -11.74
N GLY A 134 8.32 7.95 -10.60
CA GLY A 134 9.40 7.03 -10.23
C GLY A 134 10.68 7.71 -9.74
N THR A 135 10.68 9.04 -9.58
CA THR A 135 11.83 9.74 -8.97
C THR A 135 11.79 9.63 -7.44
N PRO A 136 12.93 9.80 -6.74
CA PRO A 136 12.96 9.79 -5.28
C PRO A 136 12.02 10.81 -4.61
N GLY A 137 11.76 11.95 -5.26
CA GLY A 137 10.84 12.99 -4.76
C GLY A 137 9.36 12.72 -5.09
N THR A 138 9.08 11.96 -6.15
CA THR A 138 7.72 11.56 -6.57
C THR A 138 7.70 10.10 -6.99
N PRO A 139 7.85 9.16 -6.03
CA PRO A 139 7.90 7.73 -6.32
C PRO A 139 6.60 7.25 -6.93
N LEU A 140 6.66 6.18 -7.74
CA LEU A 140 5.48 5.53 -8.28
C LEU A 140 4.61 5.01 -7.13
N ARG A 141 3.31 5.32 -7.18
CA ARG A 141 2.30 4.94 -6.21
C ARG A 141 1.08 4.39 -6.92
N ALA A 142 0.40 3.45 -6.26
CA ALA A 142 -0.85 2.86 -6.72
C ALA A 142 -1.89 3.04 -5.63
N ASP A 143 -2.88 3.89 -5.90
CA ASP A 143 -3.93 4.26 -4.97
C ASP A 143 -5.25 3.62 -5.41
N PRO A 144 -5.91 2.80 -4.57
CA PRO A 144 -7.22 2.25 -4.89
C PRO A 144 -8.28 3.37 -4.99
N THR A 145 -9.18 3.26 -5.95
CA THR A 145 -10.27 4.23 -6.13
C THR A 145 -11.49 3.88 -5.29
N THR A 146 -12.43 4.81 -5.16
CA THR A 146 -13.73 4.56 -4.51
C THR A 146 -14.49 3.39 -5.14
N ALA A 147 -14.38 3.17 -6.45
CA ALA A 147 -15.04 2.05 -7.11
C ALA A 147 -14.45 0.69 -6.70
N PHE A 148 -13.15 0.63 -6.38
CA PHE A 148 -12.53 -0.59 -5.84
C PHE A 148 -13.08 -0.90 -4.46
N PHE A 149 -13.16 0.10 -3.59
CA PHE A 149 -13.73 -0.07 -2.25
C PHE A 149 -15.22 -0.45 -2.27
N ASN A 150 -15.95 -0.13 -3.34
CA ASN A 150 -17.33 -0.58 -3.53
C ASN A 150 -17.45 -2.04 -3.99
N LEU A 151 -16.38 -2.64 -4.54
CA LEU A 151 -16.33 -4.06 -4.89
C LEU A 151 -15.99 -4.95 -3.70
N ILE A 152 -15.28 -4.42 -2.71
CA ILE A 152 -15.00 -5.15 -1.48
C ILE A 152 -16.37 -5.44 -0.86
N PRO A 153 -16.78 -6.73 -0.80
CA PRO A 153 -18.04 -7.09 -0.19
C PRO A 153 -18.03 -6.54 1.22
N LYS A 154 -18.92 -5.58 1.49
CA LYS A 154 -19.16 -5.08 2.85
C LYS A 154 -19.94 -6.15 3.63
N VAL A 155 -19.44 -7.38 3.63
CA VAL A 155 -19.94 -8.51 4.44
C VAL A 155 -19.38 -8.36 5.87
N LEU A 156 -19.44 -7.13 6.36
CA LEU A 156 -19.31 -6.77 7.76
C LEU A 156 -20.67 -6.31 8.29
N ASP A 157 -21.77 -6.59 7.59
CA ASP A 157 -23.17 -6.39 8.03
C ASP A 157 -23.58 -7.27 9.23
N ASN A 158 -22.64 -7.97 9.89
CA ASN A 158 -22.83 -8.52 11.23
C ASN A 158 -22.14 -7.68 12.33
N LEU A 159 -21.48 -6.59 11.98
CA LEU A 159 -20.93 -5.56 12.85
C LEU A 159 -21.55 -4.23 12.42
N ASN A 160 -22.78 -3.98 12.86
CA ASN A 160 -23.44 -2.68 12.71
C ASN A 160 -22.46 -1.53 13.02
N ASP A 161 -22.21 -0.74 11.99
CA ASP A 161 -21.61 0.58 11.91
C ASP A 161 -21.05 1.17 13.21
N CYS A 162 -19.72 1.27 13.28
CA CYS A 162 -19.06 2.26 14.12
C CYS A 162 -19.18 3.64 13.44
N THR A 163 -20.14 4.44 13.87
CA THR A 163 -20.33 5.84 13.44
C THR A 163 -19.31 6.76 14.12
N VAL A 164 -18.05 6.60 13.75
CA VAL A 164 -16.95 7.43 14.25
C VAL A 164 -16.66 8.54 13.23
N THR A 165 -16.78 9.80 13.64
CA THR A 165 -16.41 10.96 12.82
C THR A 165 -14.96 11.34 13.05
N ASN A 166 -14.31 11.96 12.05
CA ASN A 166 -12.96 12.51 12.23
C ASN A 166 -12.89 13.50 13.40
N ALA A 167 -13.94 14.31 13.60
CA ALA A 167 -14.03 15.22 14.73
C ALA A 167 -13.97 14.50 16.09
N LEU A 168 -14.59 13.32 16.21
CA LEU A 168 -14.55 12.51 17.43
C LEU A 168 -13.14 11.95 17.68
N ILE A 169 -12.46 11.52 16.62
CA ILE A 169 -11.07 11.03 16.68
C ILE A 169 -10.13 12.16 17.10
N ASP A 170 -10.24 13.33 16.47
CA ASP A 170 -9.41 14.50 16.76
C ASP A 170 -9.63 14.99 18.20
N GLU A 171 -10.86 14.97 18.70
CA GLU A 171 -11.17 15.30 20.10
C GLU A 171 -10.50 14.34 21.09
N GLN A 172 -10.47 13.04 20.79
CA GLN A 172 -9.79 12.08 21.66
C GLN A 172 -8.26 12.16 21.52
N ALA A 173 -7.75 12.40 20.31
CA ALA A 173 -6.31 12.56 20.07
C ALA A 173 -5.74 13.83 20.72
N ALA A 174 -6.56 14.84 20.98
CA ALA A 174 -6.19 16.05 21.71
C ALA A 174 -6.03 15.83 23.23
N LYS A 175 -6.51 14.70 23.77
CA LYS A 175 -6.35 14.32 25.18
C LYS A 175 -5.03 13.58 25.38
N PRO A 176 -4.41 13.62 26.57
CA PRO A 176 -3.16 12.88 26.84
C PRO A 176 -3.26 11.38 26.56
N GLY A 177 -2.16 10.71 26.20
CA GLY A 177 -2.13 9.26 25.95
C GLY A 177 -2.59 8.83 24.55
N ASP A 178 -2.53 7.53 24.28
CA ASP A 178 -2.86 6.95 22.97
C ASP A 178 -4.37 6.85 22.75
N VAL A 179 -4.82 6.97 21.48
CA VAL A 179 -6.21 6.71 21.09
C VAL A 179 -6.39 5.21 20.88
N VAL A 180 -7.37 4.63 21.58
CA VAL A 180 -7.72 3.22 21.49
C VAL A 180 -9.21 3.04 21.19
N LEU A 181 -9.59 1.87 20.68
CA LEU A 181 -10.99 1.52 20.43
C LEU A 181 -11.61 0.86 21.66
N VAL A 182 -12.75 1.36 22.10
CA VAL A 182 -13.52 0.82 23.23
C VAL A 182 -14.94 0.51 22.79
N TRP A 183 -15.49 -0.62 23.21
CA TRP A 183 -16.88 -0.94 22.97
C TRP A 183 -17.79 -0.09 23.87
N ASP A 184 -18.57 0.81 23.26
CA ASP A 184 -19.58 1.60 23.95
C ASP A 184 -20.88 0.81 24.03
N ARG A 185 -21.34 0.55 25.26
CA ARG A 185 -22.53 -0.29 25.49
C ARG A 185 -23.82 0.42 25.14
N ASP A 186 -23.89 1.74 25.33
CA ASP A 186 -25.12 2.51 25.11
C ASP A 186 -25.31 2.75 23.62
N MET A 187 -24.22 3.04 22.91
CA MET A 187 -24.21 3.18 21.46
C MET A 187 -24.15 1.84 20.71
N LYS A 188 -23.85 0.74 21.42
CA LYS A 188 -23.68 -0.63 20.87
C LYS A 188 -22.69 -0.67 19.68
N GLN A 189 -21.58 0.05 19.79
CA GLN A 189 -20.56 0.14 18.74
C GLN A 189 -19.16 0.39 19.33
N TRP A 190 -18.10 0.17 18.54
CA TRP A 190 -16.76 0.60 18.91
C TRP A 190 -16.59 2.12 18.71
N VAL A 191 -16.03 2.81 19.71
CA VAL A 191 -15.74 4.25 19.65
C VAL A 191 -14.28 4.52 20.05
N PRO A 192 -13.60 5.48 19.42
CA PRO A 192 -12.29 5.92 19.86
C PRO A 192 -12.40 6.60 21.22
N ARG A 193 -11.47 6.29 22.12
CA ARG A 193 -11.28 6.95 23.41
C ARG A 193 -9.79 7.15 23.64
N SER A 194 -9.45 8.24 24.31
CA SER A 194 -8.08 8.42 24.80
C SER A 194 -7.84 7.48 25.98
N SER A 195 -6.72 6.77 25.97
CA SER A 195 -6.29 5.88 27.05
C SER A 195 -6.16 6.60 28.40
N SER A 196 -5.84 7.90 28.43
CA SER A 196 -5.85 8.67 29.69
C SER A 196 -7.26 8.93 30.23
N SER A 197 -8.27 8.99 29.35
CA SER A 197 -9.67 9.07 29.76
C SER A 197 -10.26 7.71 30.17
N MET A 198 -9.49 6.63 29.97
CA MET A 198 -9.89 5.27 30.30
C MET A 198 -9.54 4.84 31.73
N ASP A 199 -8.78 5.64 32.50
CA ASP A 199 -8.53 5.35 33.92
C ASP A 199 -9.84 5.23 34.73
N ASN A 200 -10.93 5.85 34.25
CA ASN A 200 -12.30 5.72 34.76
C ASN A 200 -12.96 4.36 34.50
N TYR A 201 -12.34 3.46 33.74
CA TYR A 201 -12.84 2.10 33.46
C TYR A 201 -12.08 1.00 34.22
N ARG A 202 -11.16 1.37 35.12
CA ARG A 202 -10.40 0.40 35.92
C ARG A 202 -11.35 -0.41 36.81
N GLU A 203 -11.45 -1.71 36.54
CA GLU A 203 -12.10 -2.65 37.44
C GLU A 203 -11.16 -2.90 38.64
N ILE A 204 -11.68 -2.70 39.84
CA ILE A 204 -11.01 -2.97 41.10
C ILE A 204 -11.52 -4.31 41.60
N THR A 205 -10.59 -5.18 41.98
CA THR A 205 -10.88 -6.45 42.64
C THR A 205 -10.47 -6.34 44.10
N GLU A 206 -11.44 -6.40 45.01
CA GLU A 206 -11.18 -6.54 46.43
C GLU A 206 -11.36 -8.01 46.85
N THR A 207 -10.39 -8.54 47.59
CA THR A 207 -10.42 -9.91 48.10
C THR A 207 -10.38 -9.89 49.63
N PHE A 208 -11.32 -10.61 50.24
CA PHE A 208 -11.47 -10.81 51.67
C PHE A 208 -11.23 -12.30 51.96
N PRO A 209 -9.98 -12.74 52.20
CA PRO A 209 -9.61 -14.15 52.18
C PRO A 209 -10.00 -14.95 53.43
N ASP A 210 -10.61 -14.33 54.45
CA ASP A 210 -10.84 -14.99 55.74
C ASP A 210 -12.03 -14.39 56.53
N LEU A 211 -13.19 -14.25 55.88
CA LEU A 211 -14.40 -13.79 56.58
C LEU A 211 -15.01 -14.96 57.38
N ARG A 212 -15.02 -14.82 58.71
CA ARG A 212 -15.43 -15.88 59.67
C ARG A 212 -16.77 -15.63 60.33
N ALA A 213 -17.09 -14.37 60.65
CA ALA A 213 -18.30 -13.98 61.37
C ALA A 213 -19.03 -12.85 60.68
N GLY A 214 -20.35 -12.77 60.88
CA GLY A 214 -21.20 -11.73 60.31
C GLY A 214 -21.63 -12.06 58.88
N ASN A 215 -22.04 -11.05 58.14
CA ASN A 215 -22.56 -11.21 56.78
C ASN A 215 -22.17 -10.04 55.87
N ILE A 216 -21.08 -9.35 56.17
CA ILE A 216 -20.70 -8.11 55.49
C ILE A 216 -19.30 -8.23 54.92
N ALA A 217 -19.13 -7.78 53.67
CA ALA A 217 -17.84 -7.46 53.08
C ALA A 217 -17.76 -5.93 52.82
N PRO A 218 -16.90 -5.18 53.54
CA PRO A 218 -16.78 -3.73 53.39
C PRO A 218 -15.85 -3.38 52.22
N LEU A 219 -16.35 -2.56 51.29
CA LEU A 219 -15.61 -2.07 50.13
C LEU A 219 -14.85 -0.78 50.46
N GLN A 220 -13.80 -0.51 49.70
CA GLN A 220 -13.04 0.74 49.76
C GLN A 220 -13.83 1.97 49.33
N TYR A 221 -14.88 1.80 48.53
CA TYR A 221 -15.71 2.89 48.02
C TYR A 221 -17.18 2.68 48.40
N ARG A 222 -17.92 3.78 48.53
CA ARG A 222 -19.36 3.71 48.81
C ARG A 222 -20.11 3.19 47.60
N ILE A 223 -21.17 2.42 47.82
CA ILE A 223 -22.00 1.82 46.78
C ILE A 223 -22.53 2.87 45.78
N ASN A 224 -22.93 4.05 46.26
CA ASN A 224 -23.41 5.15 45.42
C ASN A 224 -22.31 5.79 44.53
N GLN A 225 -21.04 5.52 44.84
CA GLN A 225 -19.87 5.91 44.06
C GLN A 225 -19.40 4.81 43.10
N LEU A 226 -20.14 3.70 43.00
CA LEU A 226 -19.83 2.60 42.10
C LEU A 226 -20.79 2.58 40.91
N VAL A 227 -20.32 2.08 39.78
CA VAL A 227 -21.20 1.80 38.63
C VAL A 227 -22.07 0.58 38.99
N PRO A 228 -23.42 0.71 39.14
CA PRO A 228 -24.23 -0.34 39.76
C PRO A 228 -24.16 -1.69 39.06
N GLN A 229 -24.05 -1.69 37.73
CA GLN A 229 -23.98 -2.92 36.91
C GLN A 229 -22.57 -3.53 36.84
N SER A 230 -21.57 -2.90 37.45
CA SER A 230 -20.20 -3.40 37.47
C SER A 230 -19.92 -4.35 38.63
N ILE A 231 -20.73 -4.30 39.69
CA ILE A 231 -20.46 -5.04 40.93
C ILE A 231 -20.73 -6.53 40.69
N LYS A 232 -19.69 -7.34 40.88
CA LYS A 232 -19.76 -8.81 40.85
C LYS A 232 -19.21 -9.33 42.16
N VAL A 233 -19.98 -10.18 42.82
CA VAL A 233 -19.60 -10.78 44.10
C VAL A 233 -19.40 -12.27 43.90
N PHE A 234 -18.28 -12.78 44.39
CA PHE A 234 -17.95 -14.19 44.42
C PHE A 234 -17.73 -14.61 45.87
N ARG A 235 -18.27 -15.77 46.24
CA ARG A 235 -18.11 -16.41 47.55
C ARG A 235 -17.52 -17.79 47.33
N ASN A 236 -16.31 -18.02 47.85
CA ASN A 236 -15.52 -19.24 47.62
C ASN A 236 -15.40 -19.61 46.12
N GLY A 237 -15.20 -18.59 45.28
CA GLY A 237 -15.07 -18.74 43.82
C GLY A 237 -16.39 -18.88 43.05
N LEU A 238 -17.55 -18.96 43.73
CA LEU A 238 -18.86 -19.04 43.08
C LEU A 238 -19.51 -17.66 42.97
N ARG A 239 -19.97 -17.30 41.77
CA ARG A 239 -20.68 -16.05 41.53
C ARG A 239 -22.03 -16.03 42.27
N GLN A 240 -22.27 -14.94 42.99
CA GLN A 240 -23.48 -14.71 43.77
C GLN A 240 -24.48 -13.84 42.99
N LEU A 241 -25.78 -14.05 43.23
CA LEU A 241 -26.87 -13.31 42.61
C LEU A 241 -27.33 -12.12 43.48
N LEU A 242 -27.30 -10.93 42.90
CA LEU A 242 -27.80 -9.71 43.55
C LEU A 242 -29.30 -9.81 43.83
N GLY A 243 -29.73 -9.45 45.03
CA GLY A 243 -31.11 -9.51 45.50
C GLY A 243 -31.56 -10.90 45.99
N VAL A 244 -30.73 -11.92 45.82
CA VAL A 244 -30.98 -13.28 46.29
C VAL A 244 -29.94 -13.66 47.34
N ASP A 245 -28.67 -13.67 46.95
CA ASP A 245 -27.56 -14.11 47.81
C ASP A 245 -26.94 -12.94 48.58
N TYR A 246 -27.03 -11.72 48.04
CA TYR A 246 -26.55 -10.50 48.68
C TYR A 246 -27.35 -9.26 48.25
N THR A 247 -27.24 -8.19 49.03
CA THR A 247 -27.71 -6.84 48.73
C THR A 247 -26.57 -5.84 48.79
N LEU A 248 -26.76 -4.70 48.12
CA LEU A 248 -25.84 -3.57 48.20
C LEU A 248 -26.31 -2.67 49.35
N GLY A 249 -25.52 -2.63 50.42
CA GLY A 249 -25.87 -1.91 51.64
C GLY A 249 -26.99 -2.55 52.45
N ARG A 250 -27.32 -1.87 53.56
CA ARG A 250 -28.45 -2.21 54.43
C ARG A 250 -29.70 -1.51 53.95
N GLN A 251 -30.86 -2.14 54.15
CA GLN A 251 -32.15 -1.56 53.78
C GLN A 251 -32.35 -0.22 54.50
N GLY A 252 -32.48 0.87 53.75
CA GLY A 252 -32.64 2.24 54.28
C GLY A 252 -31.35 3.05 54.37
N GLU A 253 -30.18 2.48 54.03
CA GLU A 253 -28.88 3.16 54.08
C GLU A 253 -28.18 3.14 52.69
N PRO A 254 -28.58 4.05 51.77
CA PRO A 254 -28.08 4.05 50.40
C PRO A 254 -26.60 4.49 50.26
N ASP A 255 -26.03 5.09 51.31
CA ASP A 255 -24.67 5.65 51.31
C ASP A 255 -23.64 4.78 52.04
N THR A 256 -23.84 3.46 52.03
CA THR A 256 -22.93 2.49 52.66
C THR A 256 -21.86 2.02 51.67
N ASN A 257 -20.81 1.38 52.18
CA ASN A 257 -19.79 0.68 51.41
C ASN A 257 -19.88 -0.85 51.62
N GLU A 258 -21.02 -1.36 52.06
CA GLU A 258 -21.14 -2.75 52.51
C GLU A 258 -21.81 -3.64 51.44
N ILE A 259 -21.22 -4.80 51.15
CA ILE A 259 -21.93 -5.92 50.53
C ILE A 259 -22.51 -6.78 51.65
N VAL A 260 -23.84 -6.92 51.68
CA VAL A 260 -24.54 -7.63 52.76
C VAL A 260 -25.07 -8.96 52.23
N PHE A 261 -24.57 -10.07 52.74
CA PHE A 261 -24.99 -11.42 52.34
C PHE A 261 -26.27 -11.84 53.07
N SER A 262 -27.16 -12.49 52.33
CA SER A 262 -28.41 -13.07 52.86
C SER A 262 -28.13 -14.22 53.83
N VAL A 263 -27.04 -14.96 53.60
CA VAL A 263 -26.57 -16.06 54.45
C VAL A 263 -25.26 -15.66 55.14
N PRO A 264 -25.22 -15.59 56.49
CA PRO A 264 -24.01 -15.24 57.22
C PRO A 264 -22.84 -16.21 56.99
N PHE A 265 -21.63 -15.72 57.27
CA PHE A 265 -20.41 -16.52 57.37
C PHE A 265 -20.45 -17.37 58.64
N LYS A 266 -19.74 -18.51 58.61
CA LYS A 266 -19.69 -19.44 59.73
C LYS A 266 -18.26 -19.50 60.28
N ASP A 267 -18.10 -19.28 61.59
CA ASP A 267 -16.77 -19.21 62.22
C ASP A 267 -15.91 -20.45 61.99
N SER A 268 -16.54 -21.62 61.85
CA SER A 268 -15.84 -22.90 61.63
C SER A 268 -15.32 -23.08 60.20
N TYR A 269 -15.77 -22.27 59.23
CA TYR A 269 -15.43 -22.38 57.83
C TYR A 269 -15.14 -20.99 57.27
N PRO A 270 -13.89 -20.52 57.35
CA PRO A 270 -13.52 -19.22 56.80
C PRO A 270 -13.80 -19.17 55.31
N GLU A 271 -14.39 -18.07 54.87
CA GLU A 271 -14.81 -17.91 53.48
C GLU A 271 -14.03 -16.80 52.78
N THR A 272 -13.73 -17.03 51.51
CA THR A 272 -13.12 -16.03 50.64
C THR A 272 -14.20 -15.31 49.87
N ILE A 273 -14.30 -14.00 50.06
CA ILE A 273 -15.15 -13.14 49.24
C ILE A 273 -14.28 -12.36 48.26
N ILE A 274 -14.69 -12.29 47.01
CA ILE A 274 -14.08 -11.45 45.98
C ILE A 274 -15.16 -10.53 45.45
N VAL A 275 -14.89 -9.23 45.40
CA VAL A 275 -15.80 -8.24 44.83
C VAL A 275 -15.06 -7.48 43.75
N ASP A 276 -15.54 -7.63 42.52
CA ASP A 276 -15.10 -6.84 41.38
C ASP A 276 -16.09 -5.69 41.18
N TYR A 277 -15.59 -4.47 41.01
CA TYR A 277 -16.44 -3.31 40.75
C TYR A 277 -15.67 -2.19 40.05
N ARG A 278 -16.41 -1.21 39.52
CA ARG A 278 -15.85 0.01 38.92
C ARG A 278 -16.28 1.24 39.71
N PRO A 279 -15.33 2.01 40.28
CA PRO A 279 -15.63 3.32 40.85
C PRO A 279 -16.07 4.32 39.78
N LEU A 280 -16.89 5.30 40.17
CA LEU A 280 -17.18 6.47 39.35
C LEU A 280 -15.93 7.37 39.27
N PRO A 281 -15.79 8.21 38.22
CA PRO A 281 -14.62 9.06 38.00
C PRO A 281 -14.20 9.96 39.19
N ASN A 282 -15.16 10.35 40.03
CA ASN A 282 -14.95 11.21 41.19
C ASN A 282 -15.14 10.46 42.52
N ALA A 283 -15.02 9.13 42.51
CA ALA A 283 -15.16 8.32 43.71
C ALA A 283 -14.04 8.63 44.70
N VAL A 284 -14.41 8.80 45.96
CA VAL A 284 -13.49 9.05 47.07
C VAL A 284 -13.56 7.83 47.99
N LEU A 285 -12.42 7.42 48.55
CA LEU A 285 -12.38 6.31 49.49
C LEU A 285 -13.35 6.55 50.67
N ALA A 286 -14.06 5.50 51.06
CA ALA A 286 -15.15 5.51 52.02
C ALA A 286 -14.70 5.70 53.47
#